data_AF-G0P941-F1
#
_entry.id   AF-G0P941-F1
#
_cell.length_a   1.000
_cell.length_b   1.000
_cell.length_c   1.000
_cell.angle_alpha   90.00
_cell.angle_beta   90.00
_cell.angle_gamma   90.00
#
_symmetry.space_group_name_H-M   'P 1'
#
loop_
_entity.id
_entity.type
_entity.pdbx_description
1 polymer ?
#
loop_
_entity_poly.entity_id
_entity_poly.type
_entity_poly.pdbx_seq_one_letter_code
_entity_poly.pdbx_strand_id
1 'polypeptide(L)'
;MYTGNHVEKIMSLSRNVLLDDVQLRELEKARNELAASLKLVAPEESITQKLHTLLFHMVDMAKDQKTLGVLSEQGIECTHSYFNKLERRFSTFNSKPDRYWYIIRELLCTNMINDLEV
;
A
#
# COMPACT_ATOMS: atom_id res chain seq x y z
N MET A 1 -23.47 -13.14 -16.42
CA MET A 1 -22.10 -13.60 -16.75
C MET A 1 -21.23 -13.14 -15.59
N TYR A 2 -20.69 -14.07 -14.81
CA TYR A 2 -20.04 -13.78 -13.52
C TYR A 2 -18.83 -12.86 -13.73
N THR A 3 -18.96 -11.59 -13.39
CA THR A 3 -17.83 -10.67 -13.21
C THR A 3 -17.13 -11.08 -11.92
N GLY A 4 -16.20 -12.04 -12.04
CA GLY A 4 -15.23 -12.26 -10.97
C GLY A 4 -14.58 -10.91 -10.66
N ASN A 5 -14.53 -10.53 -9.39
CA ASN A 5 -14.03 -9.22 -8.99
C ASN A 5 -12.50 -9.21 -9.14
N HIS A 6 -12.01 -9.07 -10.38
CA HIS A 6 -10.58 -9.13 -10.71
C HIS A 6 -9.78 -8.10 -9.91
N VAL A 7 -10.39 -6.94 -9.64
CA VAL A 7 -9.83 -5.90 -8.79
C VAL A 7 -9.67 -6.38 -7.35
N GLU A 8 -10.65 -7.05 -6.76
CA GLU A 8 -10.56 -7.62 -5.40
C GLU A 8 -9.41 -8.63 -5.29
N LYS A 9 -9.24 -9.50 -6.28
CA LYS A 9 -8.11 -10.44 -6.30
C LYS A 9 -6.78 -9.70 -6.37
N ILE A 10 -6.65 -8.69 -7.23
CA ILE A 10 -5.45 -7.85 -7.31
C ILE A 10 -5.17 -7.16 -5.96
N MET A 11 -6.20 -6.56 -5.35
CA MET A 11 -6.06 -5.84 -4.08
C MET A 11 -5.66 -6.78 -2.93
N SER A 12 -6.27 -7.97 -2.85
CA SER A 12 -5.93 -8.97 -1.82
C SER A 12 -4.49 -9.50 -1.94
N LEU A 13 -3.94 -9.56 -3.16
CA LEU A 13 -2.55 -9.92 -3.43
C LEU A 13 -1.59 -8.73 -3.32
N SER A 14 -2.09 -7.50 -3.24
CA SER A 14 -1.28 -6.29 -3.08
C SER A 14 -1.09 -5.88 -1.61
N ARG A 15 -1.45 -6.75 -0.67
CA ARG A 15 -1.27 -6.51 0.78
C ARG A 15 0.21 -6.52 1.16
N ASN A 16 0.50 -6.10 2.39
CA ASN A 16 1.84 -6.12 2.99
C ASN A 16 2.30 -7.56 3.30
N VAL A 17 2.56 -8.34 2.23
CA VAL A 17 2.97 -9.74 2.28
C VAL A 17 3.96 -10.02 1.15
N LEU A 18 4.79 -11.06 1.34
CA LEU A 18 5.57 -11.64 0.25
C LEU A 18 4.70 -12.59 -0.56
N LEU A 19 4.91 -12.60 -1.87
CA LEU A 19 4.16 -13.39 -2.84
C LEU A 19 4.99 -14.58 -3.29
N ASP A 20 4.40 -15.76 -3.20
CA ASP A 20 4.94 -16.96 -3.83
C ASP A 20 4.66 -17.00 -5.34
N ASP A 21 5.27 -17.96 -6.04
CA ASP A 21 5.12 -18.06 -7.50
C ASP A 21 3.70 -18.44 -7.94
N VAL A 22 2.90 -19.09 -7.09
CA VAL A 22 1.49 -19.37 -7.37
C VAL A 22 0.70 -18.07 -7.33
N GLN A 23 0.88 -17.28 -6.28
CA GLN A 23 0.24 -15.99 -6.08
C GLN A 23 0.63 -14.99 -7.17
N LEU A 24 1.89 -15.00 -7.63
CA LEU A 24 2.33 -14.17 -8.77
C LEU A 24 1.61 -14.54 -10.08
N ARG A 25 1.40 -15.83 -10.34
CA ARG A 25 0.62 -16.27 -11.51
C ARG A 25 -0.86 -15.89 -11.39
N GLU A 26 -1.42 -15.99 -10.19
CA GLU A 26 -2.80 -15.55 -9.93
C GLU A 26 -2.97 -14.04 -10.13
N LEU A 27 -1.99 -13.24 -9.68
CA LEU A 27 -1.96 -11.80 -9.87
C LEU A 27 -1.92 -11.44 -11.36
N GLU A 28 -1.04 -12.07 -12.12
CA GLU A 28 -0.92 -11.87 -13.56
C GLU A 28 -2.19 -12.24 -14.31
N LYS A 29 -2.81 -13.37 -13.94
CA LYS A 29 -4.09 -13.81 -14.49
C LYS A 29 -5.20 -12.78 -14.21
N ALA A 30 -5.33 -12.34 -12.95
CA ALA A 30 -6.35 -11.35 -12.58
C ALA A 30 -6.15 -10.02 -13.32
N ARG A 31 -4.90 -9.56 -13.49
CA ARG A 31 -4.57 -8.38 -14.30
C ARG A 31 -5.01 -8.56 -15.76
N ASN A 32 -4.72 -9.71 -16.37
CA ASN A 32 -5.07 -9.98 -17.78
C ASN A 32 -6.59 -10.00 -17.99
N GLU A 33 -7.33 -10.61 -17.06
CA GLU A 33 -8.79 -10.64 -17.11
C GLU A 33 -9.41 -9.24 -16.92
N LEU A 34 -8.83 -8.42 -16.04
CA LEU A 34 -9.21 -7.02 -15.89
C LEU A 34 -8.98 -6.23 -17.19
N ALA A 35 -7.82 -6.39 -17.81
CA ALA A 35 -7.50 -5.72 -19.07
C ALA A 35 -8.48 -6.10 -20.20
N ALA A 36 -8.79 -7.40 -20.32
CA ALA A 36 -9.77 -7.89 -21.28
C ALA A 36 -11.17 -7.31 -21.02
N SER A 37 -11.59 -7.25 -19.76
CA SER A 37 -12.89 -6.68 -19.37
C SER A 37 -12.98 -5.19 -19.68
N LEU A 38 -11.93 -4.42 -19.40
CA LEU A 38 -11.88 -2.98 -19.69
C LEU A 38 -11.96 -2.71 -21.20
N LYS A 39 -11.28 -3.53 -22.02
CA LYS A 39 -11.35 -3.41 -23.49
C LYS A 39 -12.76 -3.66 -24.02
N LEU A 40 -13.55 -4.52 -23.37
CA LEU A 40 -14.92 -4.80 -23.78
C LEU A 40 -15.90 -3.72 -23.32
N VAL A 41 -15.73 -3.21 -22.10
CA VAL A 41 -16.69 -2.30 -21.46
C VAL A 41 -16.44 -0.83 -21.84
N ALA A 42 -15.17 -0.45 -22.07
CA ALA A 42 -14.77 0.92 -22.32
C ALA A 42 -13.68 1.02 -23.41
N PRO A 43 -13.96 0.58 -24.65
CA PRO A 43 -12.95 0.51 -25.72
C PRO A 43 -12.43 1.88 -26.18
N GLU A 44 -13.26 2.92 -26.12
CA GLU A 44 -12.92 4.27 -26.60
C GLU A 44 -12.36 5.18 -25.50
N GLU A 45 -12.29 4.68 -24.26
CA GLU A 45 -11.82 5.46 -23.12
C GLU A 45 -10.29 5.48 -23.07
N SER A 46 -9.75 6.65 -22.71
CA SER A 46 -8.33 6.78 -22.41
C SER A 46 -8.00 6.16 -21.04
N ILE A 47 -6.81 5.57 -20.92
CA ILE A 47 -6.34 5.05 -19.63
C ILE A 47 -5.62 6.12 -18.83
N THR A 48 -5.89 6.19 -17.53
CA THR A 48 -5.12 7.04 -16.62
C THR A 48 -3.72 6.47 -16.38
N GLN A 49 -2.78 7.31 -15.93
CA GLN A 49 -1.43 6.84 -15.58
C GLN A 49 -1.46 5.72 -14.53
N LYS A 50 -2.35 5.81 -13.53
CA LYS A 50 -2.49 4.77 -12.49
C LYS A 50 -2.96 3.45 -13.07
N LEU A 51 -3.95 3.50 -13.98
CA LEU A 51 -4.45 2.31 -14.65
C LEU A 51 -3.38 1.72 -15.59
N HIS A 52 -2.62 2.55 -16.29
CA HIS A 52 -1.47 2.10 -17.09
C HIS A 52 -0.45 1.34 -16.22
N THR A 53 -0.03 1.90 -15.08
CA THR A 53 0.90 1.20 -14.17
C THR A 53 0.33 -0.14 -13.68
N LEU A 54 -0.94 -0.17 -13.31
CA LEU A 54 -1.62 -1.40 -12.87
C LEU A 54 -1.62 -2.47 -13.98
N LEU A 55 -1.91 -2.08 -15.21
CA LEU A 55 -2.09 -3.01 -16.32
C LEU A 55 -0.78 -3.40 -17.01
N PHE A 56 0.30 -2.63 -16.88
CA PHE A 56 1.52 -2.90 -17.66
C PHE A 56 2.74 -3.16 -16.80
N HIS A 57 2.87 -2.56 -15.61
CA HIS A 57 4.13 -2.58 -14.84
C HIS A 57 4.00 -3.32 -13.50
N MET A 58 2.79 -3.43 -12.95
CA MET A 58 2.56 -3.97 -11.61
C MET A 58 3.02 -5.42 -11.46
N VAL A 59 2.79 -6.28 -12.45
CA VAL A 59 3.19 -7.70 -12.38
C VAL A 59 4.71 -7.86 -12.42
N ASP A 60 5.40 -7.05 -13.23
CA ASP A 60 6.86 -7.12 -13.33
C ASP A 60 7.51 -6.67 -12.02
N MET A 61 7.03 -5.57 -11.44
CA MET A 61 7.42 -5.15 -10.10
C MET A 61 7.19 -6.25 -9.05
N ALA A 62 6.02 -6.89 -9.07
CA ALA A 62 5.71 -7.96 -8.13
C ALA A 62 6.62 -9.19 -8.32
N LYS A 63 7.01 -9.52 -9.56
CA LYS A 63 7.93 -10.62 -9.85
C LYS A 63 9.34 -10.32 -9.35
N ASP A 64 9.82 -9.10 -9.56
CA ASP A 64 11.16 -8.65 -9.17
C ASP A 64 11.30 -8.53 -7.65
N GLN A 65 10.31 -7.94 -6.99
CA GLN A 65 10.36 -7.62 -5.56
C GLN A 65 9.66 -8.66 -4.68
N LYS A 66 8.98 -9.62 -5.29
CA LYS A 66 8.13 -10.62 -4.62
C LYS A 66 7.07 -10.01 -3.71
N THR A 67 6.64 -8.78 -3.97
CA THR A 67 5.62 -8.06 -3.19
C THR A 67 5.18 -6.80 -3.93
N LEU A 68 4.02 -6.27 -3.53
CA LEU A 68 3.57 -4.92 -3.88
C LEU A 68 3.34 -4.06 -2.63
N GLY A 69 2.78 -4.66 -1.57
CA GLY A 69 2.40 -3.92 -0.36
C GLY A 69 3.55 -3.61 0.58
N VAL A 70 4.62 -4.42 0.62
CA VAL A 70 5.78 -4.15 1.50
C VAL A 70 6.52 -2.87 1.08
N LEU A 71 6.55 -2.60 -0.23
CA LEU A 71 7.18 -1.39 -0.79
C LEU A 71 6.23 -0.18 -0.81
N SER A 72 5.02 -0.33 -0.28
CA SER A 72 4.02 0.73 -0.32
C SER A 72 4.26 1.80 0.75
N GLU A 73 3.70 2.98 0.53
CA GLU A 73 3.78 4.11 1.45
C GLU A 73 2.87 3.98 2.70
N GLN A 74 2.10 2.89 2.81
CA GLN A 74 1.11 2.69 3.87
C GLN A 74 1.73 2.75 5.28
N GLY A 75 2.96 2.26 5.45
CA GLY A 75 3.69 2.37 6.72
C GLY A 75 3.94 3.83 7.11
N ILE A 76 4.40 4.65 6.16
CA ILE A 76 4.68 6.07 6.38
C ILE A 76 3.38 6.83 6.66
N GLU A 77 2.29 6.53 5.93
CA GLU A 77 0.97 7.12 6.16
C GLU A 77 0.45 6.83 7.57
N CYS A 78 0.64 5.60 8.07
CA CYS A 78 0.30 5.22 9.44
C CYS A 78 1.10 6.03 10.46
N THR A 79 2.43 6.12 10.28
CA THR A 79 3.30 6.92 11.15
C THR A 79 2.92 8.39 11.14
N HIS A 80 2.61 8.97 9.98
CA HIS A 80 2.17 10.35 9.86
C HIS A 80 0.83 10.60 10.57
N SER A 81 -0.12 9.67 10.45
CA SER A 81 -1.39 9.73 11.21
C SER A 81 -1.14 9.70 12.72
N TYR A 82 -0.20 8.86 13.19
CA TYR A 82 0.18 8.80 14.60
C TYR A 82 0.87 10.09 15.07
N PHE A 83 1.79 10.63 14.28
CA PHE A 83 2.40 11.94 14.52
C PHE A 83 1.35 13.03 14.72
N ASN A 84 0.34 13.11 13.84
CA ASN A 84 -0.76 14.09 13.96
C ASN A 84 -1.62 13.90 15.22
N LYS A 85 -1.70 12.69 15.78
CA LYS A 85 -2.33 12.46 17.09
C LYS A 85 -1.45 13.00 18.21
N LEU A 86 -0.14 12.79 18.13
CA LEU A 86 0.82 13.27 19.13
C LEU A 86 0.95 14.80 19.13
N GLU A 87 0.93 15.46 17.97
CA GLU A 87 0.88 16.93 17.87
C GLU A 87 -0.32 17.51 18.63
N ARG A 88 -1.48 16.86 18.54
CA ARG A 88 -2.68 17.26 19.30
C ARG A 88 -2.53 16.97 20.79
N ARG A 89 -1.99 15.81 21.15
CA ARG A 89 -1.76 15.41 22.55
C ARG A 89 -0.82 16.37 23.28
N PHE A 90 0.23 16.83 22.60
CA PHE A 90 1.24 17.73 23.16
C PHE A 90 1.01 19.21 22.78
N SER A 91 -0.22 19.56 22.40
CA SER A 91 -0.57 20.93 22.02
C SER A 91 -0.38 21.97 23.13
N THR A 92 -0.34 21.54 24.39
CA THR A 92 -0.11 22.39 25.56
C THR A 92 1.33 22.88 25.72
N PHE A 93 2.29 22.29 24.99
CA PHE A 93 3.67 22.80 24.96
C PHE A 93 3.74 24.08 24.13
N ASN A 94 4.03 25.20 24.79
CA ASN A 94 4.20 26.51 24.15
C ASN A 94 5.46 26.56 23.26
N SER A 95 6.49 25.78 23.60
CA SER A 95 7.73 25.65 22.86
C SER A 95 7.62 24.52 21.83
N LYS A 96 7.71 24.85 20.53
CA LYS A 96 7.70 23.86 19.45
C LYS A 96 8.87 22.87 19.53
N PRO A 97 10.12 23.29 19.83
CA PRO A 97 11.22 22.35 20.01
C PRO A 97 10.93 21.29 21.08
N ASP A 98 10.40 21.72 22.24
CA ASP A 98 10.06 20.80 23.31
C ASP A 98 8.94 19.86 22.89
N ARG A 99 7.90 20.39 22.22
CA ARG A 99 6.81 19.58 21.68
C ARG A 99 7.31 18.48 20.74
N TYR A 100 8.13 18.83 19.76
CA TYR A 100 8.68 17.86 18.81
C TYR A 100 9.62 16.87 19.49
N TRP A 101 10.40 17.30 20.48
CA TRP A 101 11.22 16.40 21.27
C TRP A 101 10.40 15.28 21.93
N TYR A 102 9.28 15.63 22.58
CA TYR A 102 8.39 14.63 23.19
C TYR A 102 7.69 13.74 22.16
N ILE A 103 7.33 14.27 20.98
CA ILE A 103 6.75 13.47 19.90
C ILE A 103 7.73 12.43 19.38
N ILE A 104 8.96 12.85 19.05
CA ILE A 104 10.00 11.94 18.58
C ILE A 104 10.31 10.89 19.64
N ARG A 105 10.37 11.29 20.92
CA ARG A 105 10.59 10.34 22.02
C ARG A 105 9.49 9.28 22.10
N GLU A 106 8.21 9.66 21.98
CA GLU A 106 7.11 8.70 21.96
C GLU A 106 7.21 7.76 20.75
N LEU A 107 7.49 8.29 19.55
CA LEU A 107 7.68 7.48 18.35
C LEU A 107 8.82 6.46 18.50
N LEU A 108 9.95 6.87 19.10
CA LEU A 108 11.08 5.97 19.37
C LEU A 108 10.70 4.88 20.38
N CYS A 109 9.98 5.23 21.45
CA CYS A 109 9.49 4.24 22.41
C CYS A 109 8.52 3.25 21.77
N THR A 110 7.58 3.72 20.94
CA THR A 110 6.65 2.85 20.21
C THR A 110 7.38 1.91 19.26
N ASN A 111 8.37 2.41 18.50
CA ASN A 111 9.18 1.56 17.62
C ASN A 111 9.89 0.46 18.41
N MET A 112 10.56 0.83 19.52
CA MET A 112 11.25 -0.13 20.37
C MET A 112 10.31 -1.21 20.92
N ILE A 113 9.09 -0.86 21.33
CA ILE A 113 8.10 -1.83 21.83
C ILE A 113 7.70 -2.81 20.72
N ASN A 114 7.38 -2.29 19.53
CA ASN A 114 6.94 -3.11 18.41
C ASN A 114 8.05 -4.04 17.88
N ASP A 115 9.32 -3.65 18.01
CA ASP A 115 10.47 -4.47 17.59
C ASP A 115 10.83 -5.56 18.62
N LEU A 116 10.43 -5.42 19.88
CA LEU A 116 10.67 -6.40 20.95
C LEU A 116 9.60 -7.49 21.01
N GLU A 117 8.41 -7.24 20.48
CA GLU A 117 7.36 -8.24 20.30
C GLU A 117 7.58 -9.01 18.99
N VAL A 118 8.59 -9.90 18.99
CA VAL A 118 8.79 -10.94 17.95
C VAL A 118 8.26 -12.28 18.45
#